data_AF-A0A950ZY52-F1
#
_entry.id   AF-A0A950ZY52-F1
#
_cell.length_a   1.000
_cell.length_b   1.000
_cell.length_c   1.000
_cell.angle_alpha   90.00
_cell.angle_beta   90.00
_cell.angle_gamma   90.00
#
_symmetry.space_group_name_H-M   'P 1'
#
loop_
_entity.id
_entity.type
_entity.pdbx_description
1 polymer ?
#
loop_
_entity_poly.entity_id
_entity_poly.type
_entity_poly.pdbx_seq_one_letter_code
_entity_poly.pdbx_strand_id
1 'polypeptide(L)'
;MHSEADLADAWQARRYAGPWMVDCCGRHVRVVFPGRRWGGPGPDFVGAVLALRDGTLVRGDVEVHCRARAWSGHRHARDPAYAHVVLHVVLHADAVALDGTGGHVPTVELHVQPLP
;
A
#
# COMPACT_ATOMS: atom_id res chain seq x y z
N MET A 1 7.47 4.28 -14.82
CA MET A 1 6.67 4.80 -13.68
C MET A 1 7.63 5.58 -12.81
N HIS A 2 7.40 6.89 -12.66
CA HIS A 2 8.38 7.77 -11.99
C HIS A 2 7.74 8.68 -10.94
N SER A 3 6.42 8.61 -10.75
CA SER A 3 5.67 9.44 -9.81
C SER A 3 4.69 8.62 -8.97
N GLU A 4 4.26 9.20 -7.84
CA GLU A 4 3.22 8.64 -6.98
C GLU A 4 1.86 8.61 -7.68
N ALA A 5 1.57 9.59 -8.53
CA ALA A 5 0.36 9.63 -9.34
C ALA A 5 0.29 8.44 -10.30
N ASP A 6 1.37 8.17 -11.04
CA ASP A 6 1.43 7.00 -11.92
C ASP A 6 1.22 5.71 -11.12
N LEU A 7 1.87 5.61 -9.95
CA LEU A 7 1.79 4.45 -9.06
C LEU A 7 0.37 4.23 -8.55
N ALA A 8 -0.31 5.30 -8.13
CA ALA A 8 -1.71 5.26 -7.74
C ALA A 8 -2.61 4.81 -8.91
N ASP A 9 -2.37 5.29 -10.12
CA ASP A 9 -3.14 4.89 -11.31
C ASP A 9 -2.94 3.39 -11.64
N ALA A 10 -1.71 2.88 -11.53
CA ALA A 10 -1.45 1.44 -11.72
C ALA A 10 -2.06 0.58 -10.62
N TRP A 11 -2.00 1.04 -9.36
CA TRP A 11 -2.66 0.38 -8.23
C TRP A 11 -4.17 0.29 -8.47
N GLN A 12 -4.80 1.40 -8.83
CA GLN A 12 -6.24 1.48 -9.10
C GLN A 12 -6.64 0.57 -10.26
N ALA A 13 -5.85 0.56 -11.33
CA ALA A 13 -6.04 -0.31 -12.49
C ALA A 13 -5.62 -1.77 -12.24
N ARG A 14 -5.14 -2.11 -11.04
CA ARG A 14 -4.66 -3.44 -10.63
C ARG A 14 -3.57 -4.02 -11.55
N ARG A 15 -2.64 -3.17 -12.00
CA ARG A 15 -1.57 -3.51 -12.94
C ARG A 15 -0.32 -4.06 -12.24
N TYR A 16 -0.43 -5.23 -11.62
CA TYR A 16 0.67 -5.91 -10.94
C TYR A 16 0.72 -7.41 -11.30
N ALA A 17 1.90 -8.02 -11.14
CA ALA A 17 2.14 -9.39 -11.53
C ALA A 17 1.43 -10.39 -10.61
N GLY A 18 0.46 -11.12 -11.16
CA GLY A 18 -0.19 -12.24 -10.48
C GLY A 18 -1.18 -11.84 -9.37
N PRO A 19 -1.85 -12.83 -8.76
CA PRO A 19 -2.88 -12.59 -7.77
C PRO A 19 -2.33 -12.29 -6.37
N TRP A 20 -1.04 -12.52 -6.11
CA TRP A 20 -0.41 -12.37 -4.80
C TRP A 20 0.83 -11.50 -4.89
N MET A 21 0.90 -10.51 -4.01
CA MET A 21 2.11 -9.73 -3.73
C MET A 21 2.71 -10.21 -2.42
N VAL A 22 4.01 -9.99 -2.26
CA VAL A 22 4.76 -10.32 -1.04
C VAL A 22 5.23 -9.00 -0.44
N ASP A 23 4.92 -8.78 0.84
CA ASP A 23 5.40 -7.60 1.56
C ASP A 23 6.87 -7.76 1.98
N CYS A 24 7.47 -6.67 2.46
CA CYS A 24 8.86 -6.65 2.93
C CYS A 24 9.16 -7.61 4.11
N CYS A 25 8.13 -8.17 4.75
CA CYS A 25 8.23 -9.14 5.83
C CYS A 25 7.91 -10.59 5.38
N GLY A 26 7.69 -10.82 4.08
CA GLY A 26 7.35 -12.15 3.52
C GLY A 26 5.87 -12.52 3.60
N ARG A 27 5.00 -11.63 4.10
CA ARG A 27 3.56 -11.85 4.15
C ARG A 27 2.96 -11.71 2.76
N HIS A 28 2.05 -12.62 2.44
CA HIS A 28 1.39 -12.62 1.15
C HIS A 28 0.05 -11.90 1.23
N VAL A 29 -0.15 -10.98 0.29
CA VAL A 29 -1.31 -10.10 0.22
C VAL A 29 -1.92 -10.21 -1.17
N ARG A 30 -3.22 -10.48 -1.23
CA ARG A 30 -4.00 -10.41 -2.47
C ARG A 30 -5.00 -9.28 -2.38
N VAL A 31 -5.09 -8.46 -3.42
CA VAL A 31 -6.06 -7.37 -3.49
C VAL A 31 -7.40 -7.91 -3.96
N VAL A 32 -8.41 -7.85 -3.09
CA VAL A 32 -9.81 -8.12 -3.45
C VAL A 32 -10.44 -6.85 -4.02
N PHE A 33 -10.21 -5.73 -3.33
CA PHE A 33 -10.62 -4.38 -3.74
C PHE A 33 -9.51 -3.37 -3.41
N PRO A 34 -9.02 -2.57 -4.38
CA PRO A 34 -7.89 -1.65 -4.16
C PRO A 34 -8.25 -0.43 -3.31
N GLY A 35 -9.53 -0.25 -2.98
CA GLY A 35 -10.04 0.95 -2.33
C GLY A 35 -10.59 1.96 -3.35
N ARG A 36 -11.29 2.96 -2.84
CA ARG A 36 -11.73 4.12 -3.63
C ARG A 36 -10.64 5.19 -3.54
N ARG A 37 -10.17 5.68 -4.67
CA ARG A 37 -9.21 6.80 -4.69
C ARG A 37 -9.77 7.99 -3.93
N TRP A 38 -8.95 8.57 -3.06
CA TRP A 38 -9.25 9.75 -2.28
C TRP A 38 -8.36 10.89 -2.76
N GLY A 39 -8.93 12.08 -2.95
CA GLY A 39 -8.21 13.27 -3.43
C GLY A 39 -8.06 14.34 -2.35
N GLY A 40 -8.38 14.00 -1.11
CA GLY A 40 -8.30 14.89 0.05
C GLY A 40 -7.14 14.53 0.97
N PRO A 41 -7.02 15.19 2.13
CA PRO A 41 -6.04 14.81 3.15
C PRO A 41 -6.29 13.38 3.64
N GLY A 42 -5.21 12.71 4.04
CA GLY A 42 -5.21 11.32 4.46
C GLY A 42 -4.71 10.38 3.37
N PRO A 43 -5.07 9.09 3.44
CA PRO A 43 -4.50 8.09 2.56
C PRO A 43 -5.01 8.17 1.12
N ASP A 44 -4.19 7.74 0.15
CA ASP A 44 -4.52 7.79 -1.28
C ASP A 44 -5.77 6.98 -1.66
N PHE A 45 -6.04 5.87 -0.95
CA PHE A 45 -7.22 5.04 -1.19
C PHE A 45 -7.88 4.64 0.11
N VAL A 46 -9.22 4.75 0.14
CA VAL A 46 -10.02 4.42 1.33
C VAL A 46 -10.82 3.13 1.14
N GLY A 47 -10.85 2.31 2.19
CA GLY A 47 -11.69 1.12 2.28
C GLY A 47 -11.33 -0.01 1.32
N ALA A 48 -10.04 -0.21 1.05
CA ALA A 48 -9.51 -1.39 0.40
C ALA A 48 -9.85 -2.68 1.17
N VAL A 49 -9.88 -3.79 0.44
CA VAL A 49 -10.08 -5.14 0.98
C VAL A 49 -8.97 -6.03 0.46
N LEU A 50 -8.23 -6.63 1.38
CA LEU A 50 -7.09 -7.50 1.15
C LEU A 50 -7.40 -8.90 1.69
N ALA A 51 -6.91 -9.92 1.00
CA ALA A 51 -6.94 -11.30 1.47
C ALA A 51 -5.52 -11.75 1.83
N LEU A 52 -5.39 -12.37 3.00
CA LEU A 52 -4.17 -13.06 3.43
C LEU A 52 -4.21 -14.53 3.01
N ARG A 53 -3.06 -15.23 3.05
CA ARG A 53 -2.94 -16.63 2.60
C ARG A 53 -3.82 -17.61 3.37
N ASP A 54 -4.11 -17.33 4.63
CA ASP A 54 -4.97 -18.14 5.50
C ASP A 54 -6.48 -17.93 5.24
N GLY A 55 -6.84 -17.05 4.30
CA GLY A 55 -8.22 -16.69 3.98
C GLY A 55 -8.77 -15.50 4.76
N THR A 56 -8.00 -14.93 5.71
CA THR A 56 -8.40 -13.74 6.46
C THR A 56 -8.58 -12.54 5.52
N LEU A 57 -9.70 -11.83 5.66
CA LEU A 57 -9.95 -10.57 4.98
C LEU A 57 -9.62 -9.40 5.89
N VAL A 58 -8.79 -8.49 5.40
CA VAL A 58 -8.40 -7.25 6.07
C VAL A 58 -9.01 -6.08 5.31
N ARG A 59 -9.65 -5.17 6.03
CA ARG A 59 -10.21 -3.93 5.48
C ARG A 59 -9.50 -2.73 6.08
N GLY A 60 -9.15 -1.77 5.24
CA GLY A 60 -8.53 -0.51 5.66
C GLY A 60 -8.14 0.31 4.46
N ASP A 61 -7.21 1.23 4.66
CA ASP A 61 -6.80 2.20 3.66
C ASP A 61 -5.44 1.81 3.04
N VAL A 62 -5.12 2.43 1.91
CA VAL A 62 -3.86 2.20 1.20
C VAL A 62 -3.19 3.53 0.95
N GLU A 63 -1.91 3.59 1.29
CA GLU A 63 -1.06 4.73 1.01
C GLU A 63 -0.05 4.39 -0.08
N VAL A 64 0.25 5.36 -0.95
CA VAL A 64 1.17 5.22 -2.06
C VAL A 64 2.33 6.18 -1.91
N HIS A 65 3.57 5.68 -2.05
CA HIS A 65 4.74 6.54 -2.13
C HIS A 65 5.75 6.04 -3.15
N CYS A 66 6.58 6.92 -3.71
CA CYS A 66 7.70 6.45 -4.52
C CYS A 66 8.69 5.61 -3.68
N ARG A 67 8.87 5.95 -2.40
CA ARG A 67 9.85 5.31 -1.51
C ARG A 67 9.24 5.07 -0.14
N ALA A 68 9.52 3.91 0.46
CA ALA A 68 8.98 3.54 1.76
C ALA A 68 9.37 4.52 2.87
N ARG A 69 10.58 5.08 2.84
CA ARG A 69 11.03 6.05 3.85
C ARG A 69 10.18 7.31 3.96
N ALA A 70 9.43 7.66 2.91
CA ALA A 70 8.52 8.80 2.90
C ALA A 70 7.47 8.69 4.02
N TRP A 71 7.08 7.46 4.38
CA TRP A 71 6.18 7.20 5.49
C TRP A 71 6.63 7.86 6.80
N SER A 72 7.90 7.64 7.15
CA SER A 72 8.51 8.23 8.34
C SER A 72 8.75 9.74 8.18
N GLY A 73 9.15 10.18 6.97
CA GLY A 73 9.39 11.57 6.63
C GLY A 73 8.15 12.45 6.79
N HIS A 74 6.98 11.93 6.41
CA HIS A 74 5.68 12.59 6.55
C HIS A 74 5.05 12.39 7.94
N ARG A 75 5.66 11.55 8.79
CA ARG A 75 5.20 11.25 10.15
C ARG A 75 3.82 10.60 10.20
N HIS A 76 3.46 9.78 9.21
CA HIS A 76 2.14 9.12 9.14
C HIS A 76 1.82 8.28 10.37
N ALA A 77 2.83 7.66 11.00
CA ALA A 77 2.65 6.95 12.28
C ALA A 77 2.03 7.82 13.40
N ARG A 78 2.21 9.14 13.34
CA ARG A 78 1.70 10.10 14.35
C ARG A 78 0.44 10.83 13.89
N ASP A 79 -0.03 10.56 12.67
CA ASP A 79 -1.19 11.21 12.09
C ASP A 79 -2.39 10.26 12.13
N PRO A 80 -3.44 10.58 12.90
CA PRO A 80 -4.65 9.75 13.00
C PRO A 80 -5.33 9.47 11.66
N ALA A 81 -5.16 10.32 10.65
CA ALA A 81 -5.72 10.08 9.31
C ALA A 81 -5.17 8.81 8.65
N TYR A 82 -3.98 8.35 9.07
CA TYR A 82 -3.30 7.18 8.52
C TYR A 82 -3.41 5.94 9.43
N ALA A 83 -4.11 6.02 10.56
CA ALA A 83 -4.23 4.93 11.52
C ALA A 83 -4.93 3.67 10.96
N HIS A 84 -5.67 3.82 9.86
CA HIS A 84 -6.38 2.74 9.20
C HIS A 84 -5.67 2.19 7.96
N VAL A 85 -4.45 2.66 7.66
CA VAL A 85 -3.66 2.13 6.55
C VAL A 85 -3.26 0.69 6.84
N VAL A 86 -3.69 -0.21 5.97
CA VAL A 86 -3.41 -1.66 6.06
C VAL A 86 -2.42 -2.13 4.99
N LEU A 87 -2.04 -1.25 4.07
CA LEU A 87 -1.04 -1.53 3.04
C LEU A 87 -0.38 -0.23 2.58
N HIS A 88 0.94 -0.27 2.47
CA HIS A 88 1.76 0.78 1.88
C HIS A 88 2.33 0.28 0.56
N VAL A 89 1.95 0.90 -0.54
CA VAL A 89 2.37 0.53 -1.89
C VAL A 89 3.49 1.47 -2.32
N VAL A 90 4.62 0.91 -2.76
CA VAL A 90 5.80 1.71 -3.10
C VAL A 90 6.44 1.31 -4.43
N LEU A 91 7.24 2.20 -5.01
CA LEU A 91 8.18 1.81 -6.08
C LEU A 91 9.45 1.18 -5.51
N HIS A 92 9.87 1.63 -4.32
CA HIS A 92 11.09 1.18 -3.68
C HIS A 92 10.91 1.02 -2.17
N ALA A 93 11.06 -0.20 -1.67
CA ALA A 93 10.98 -0.58 -0.28
C ALA A 93 12.34 -0.38 0.42
N ASP A 94 12.73 0.89 0.62
CA ASP A 94 13.99 1.30 1.24
C ASP A 94 13.93 1.52 2.76
N ALA A 95 12.77 1.27 3.38
CA ALA A 95 12.56 1.41 4.81
C ALA A 95 11.35 0.57 5.25
N VAL A 96 11.20 0.43 6.56
CA VAL A 96 10.03 -0.18 7.20
C VAL A 96 9.01 0.91 7.55
N ALA A 97 7.75 0.71 7.16
CA ALA A 97 6.64 1.55 7.60
C ALA A 97 6.06 1.02 8.92
N LEU A 98 5.91 1.90 9.91
CA LEU A 98 5.38 1.58 11.24
C LEU A 98 4.08 2.36 11.49
N ASP A 99 3.09 1.72 12.08
CA ASP A 99 1.87 2.39 12.55
C ASP A 99 2.11 3.14 13.88
N GLY A 100 1.07 3.82 14.37
CA GLY A 100 1.16 4.59 15.63
C GLY A 100 1.37 3.76 16.89
N THR A 101 1.26 2.44 16.81
CA THR A 101 1.56 1.48 17.89
C THR A 101 2.97 0.91 17.79
N GLY A 102 3.70 1.20 16.71
CA GLY A 102 4.98 0.59 16.37
C GLY A 102 4.85 -0.75 15.64
N GLY A 103 3.64 -1.14 15.24
CA GLY A 103 3.38 -2.32 14.41
C GLY A 103 3.82 -2.11 12.96
N HIS A 104 4.15 -3.18 12.25
CA HIS A 104 4.54 -3.12 10.85
C HIS A 104 3.33 -2.94 9.94
N VAL A 105 3.28 -1.82 9.22
CA VAL A 105 2.36 -1.66 8.08
C VAL A 105 2.92 -2.52 6.93
N PRO A 106 2.13 -3.47 6.38
CA PRO A 106 2.57 -4.24 5.21
C PRO A 106 3.00 -3.30 4.07
N THR A 107 4.22 -3.47 3.56
CA THR A 107 4.75 -2.66 2.45
C THR A 107 5.06 -3.54 1.25
N VAL A 108 4.48 -3.23 0.08
CA VAL A 108 4.70 -3.97 -1.17
C VAL A 108 5.33 -3.07 -2.22
N GLU A 109 6.35 -3.58 -2.92
CA GLU A 109 6.84 -2.92 -4.13
C GLU A 109 5.95 -3.29 -5.32
N LEU A 110 5.41 -2.27 -6.01
CA LEU A 110 4.59 -2.48 -7.20
C LEU A 110 5.45 -2.45 -8.46
N HIS A 111 5.76 -3.64 -8.97
CA HIS A 111 6.42 -3.80 -10.26
C HIS A 111 5.35 -3.94 -11.35
N VAL A 112 5.10 -2.86 -12.10
CA VAL A 112 4.14 -2.87 -13.20
C VAL A 112 4.69 -3.70 -14.35
N GLN A 113 3.96 -4.76 -14.71
CA GLN A 113 4.26 -5.54 -15.91
C GLN A 113 4.01 -4.66 -17.14
N PRO A 114 4.95 -4.58 -18.10
CA PRO A 114 4.64 -4.07 -19.44
C PRO A 114 3.48 -4.89 -20.02
N LEU A 115 2.64 -4.26 -20.84
CA LEU A 115 1.70 -5.03 -21.66
C LEU A 115 2.52 -6.01 -22.54
N PRO A 116 2.05 -7.24 -22.75
CA PRO A 116 2.66 -8.14 -23.73
C PRO A 116 2.63 -7.55 -25.14
#